data_AF-A0A6P6X2T0-F1
#
_entry.id   AF-A0A6P6X2T0-F1
#
_cell.length_a   1.000
_cell.length_b   1.000
_cell.length_c   1.000
_cell.angle_alpha   90.00
_cell.angle_beta   90.00
_cell.angle_gamma   90.00
#
_symmetry.space_group_name_H-M   'P 1'
#
loop_
_entity.id
_entity.type
_entity.pdbx_description
1 polymer ?
#
loop_
_entity_poly.entity_id
_entity_poly.type
_entity_poly.pdbx_seq_one_letter_code
_entity_poly.pdbx_strand_id
1 'polypeptide(L)'
;MSFLWEKSRTWRWIVTKTRDSKPFFVAFATVCGVVPGVVGFCVMQLTNSRSPELEAKLRQNARPDSLMMGKVNKERLGEFLGELQRKEDTNDRYVAALRGETLTRNPYVRMQPVPEQSAAEVSKEQE
;
A
#
# COMPACT_ATOMS: atom_id res chain seq x y z
N MET A 1 18.10 -31.70 -17.75
CA MET A 1 16.65 -31.69 -18.08
C MET A 1 16.17 -32.96 -18.80
N SER A 2 16.91 -34.09 -18.78
CA SER A 2 16.54 -35.34 -19.49
C SER A 2 15.92 -36.43 -18.61
N PHE A 3 16.00 -36.31 -17.27
CA PHE A 3 15.66 -37.41 -16.36
C PHE A 3 14.17 -37.79 -16.39
N LEU A 4 13.27 -36.81 -16.48
CA LEU A 4 11.82 -37.06 -16.60
C LEU A 4 11.44 -37.66 -17.96
N TRP A 5 12.13 -37.25 -19.03
CA TRP A 5 11.91 -37.78 -20.37
C TRP A 5 12.31 -39.25 -20.46
N GLU A 6 13.39 -39.67 -19.80
CA GLU A 6 13.88 -41.04 -19.88
C GLU A 6 13.09 -42.06 -19.05
N LYS A 7 12.64 -41.67 -17.86
CA LYS A 7 11.98 -42.58 -16.92
C LYS A 7 10.45 -42.61 -17.02
N SER A 8 9.81 -41.53 -17.45
CA SER A 8 8.35 -41.43 -17.45
C SER A 8 7.75 -41.88 -18.78
N ARG A 9 7.28 -43.14 -18.85
CA ARG A 9 6.49 -43.64 -19.99
C ARG A 9 5.24 -42.79 -20.23
N THR A 10 4.62 -42.31 -19.16
CA THR A 10 3.44 -41.44 -19.20
C THR A 10 3.74 -40.08 -19.82
N TRP A 11 4.88 -39.48 -19.47
CA TRP A 11 5.29 -38.19 -20.05
C TRP A 11 5.56 -38.31 -21.56
N ARG A 12 6.29 -39.36 -21.97
CA ARG A 12 6.50 -39.65 -23.39
C ARG A 12 5.18 -39.86 -24.11
N TRP A 13 4.25 -40.62 -23.53
CA TRP A 13 2.94 -40.86 -24.12
C TRP A 13 2.13 -39.57 -24.29
N ILE A 14 2.09 -38.71 -23.27
CA ILE A 14 1.42 -37.41 -23.32
C ILE A 14 2.01 -36.56 -24.45
N VAL A 15 3.35 -36.46 -24.53
CA VAL A 15 4.03 -35.63 -25.54
C VAL A 15 3.82 -36.17 -26.95
N THR A 16 3.88 -37.49 -27.15
CA THR A 16 3.58 -38.11 -28.44
C THR A 16 2.13 -37.84 -28.85
N LYS A 17 1.18 -37.95 -27.91
CA LYS A 17 -0.25 -37.70 -28.18
C LYS A 17 -0.56 -36.23 -28.47
N THR A 18 0.07 -35.28 -27.77
CA THR A 18 -0.07 -33.85 -28.08
C THR A 18 0.58 -33.46 -29.40
N ARG A 19 1.68 -34.11 -29.79
CA ARG A 19 2.29 -33.90 -31.11
C ARG A 19 1.44 -34.47 -32.26
N ASP A 20 0.94 -35.69 -32.09
CA ASP A 20 0.31 -36.43 -33.19
C ASP A 20 -1.18 -36.06 -33.36
N SER A 21 -1.81 -35.39 -32.38
CA SER A 21 -3.22 -35.00 -32.47
C SER A 21 -3.49 -33.55 -32.03
N LYS A 22 -3.91 -32.73 -33.00
CA LYS A 22 -4.33 -31.34 -32.81
C LYS A 22 -5.48 -31.15 -31.80
N PRO A 23 -6.57 -31.95 -31.82
CA PRO A 23 -7.66 -31.75 -30.85
C PRO A 23 -7.24 -32.07 -29.41
N PHE A 24 -6.36 -33.07 -29.21
CA PHE A 24 -5.83 -33.39 -27.89
C PHE A 24 -4.92 -32.29 -27.37
N PHE A 25 -4.07 -31.70 -28.23
CA PHE A 25 -3.24 -30.56 -27.85
C PHE A 25 -4.07 -29.38 -27.36
N VAL A 26 -5.12 -29.01 -28.09
CA VAL A 26 -5.98 -27.89 -27.70
C VAL A 26 -6.70 -28.18 -26.39
N ALA A 27 -7.28 -29.37 -26.22
CA ALA A 27 -7.93 -29.76 -24.97
C ALA A 27 -6.95 -29.81 -23.77
N PHE A 28 -5.73 -30.31 -23.98
CA PHE A 28 -4.72 -30.35 -22.94
C PHE A 28 -4.27 -28.93 -22.55
N ALA A 29 -4.03 -28.06 -23.54
CA ALA A 29 -3.64 -26.68 -23.30
C ALA A 29 -4.74 -25.88 -22.58
N THR A 30 -6.01 -26.06 -22.93
CA THR A 30 -7.12 -25.39 -22.25
C THR A 30 -7.24 -25.83 -20.80
N VAL A 31 -7.11 -27.14 -20.52
CA VAL A 31 -7.11 -27.66 -19.15
C VAL A 31 -5.94 -27.08 -18.34
N CYS A 32 -4.73 -27.05 -18.92
CA CYS A 32 -3.56 -26.47 -18.27
C CYS A 32 -3.67 -24.96 -18.02
N GLY A 33 -4.50 -24.23 -18.77
CA GLY A 33 -4.77 -22.81 -18.49
C GLY A 33 -5.89 -22.61 -17.46
N VAL A 34 -7.00 -23.33 -17.60
CA VAL A 34 -8.20 -23.17 -16.76
C VAL A 34 -7.94 -23.65 -15.34
N VAL A 35 -7.30 -24.81 -15.16
CA VAL A 35 -7.11 -25.40 -13.83
C VAL A 35 -6.27 -24.48 -12.92
N PRO A 36 -5.08 -23.98 -13.34
CA PRO A 36 -4.34 -23.02 -12.53
C PRO A 36 -5.08 -21.70 -12.33
N GLY A 37 -5.86 -21.24 -13.31
CA GLY A 37 -6.67 -20.04 -13.19
C GLY A 37 -7.72 -20.14 -12.08
N VAL A 38 -8.46 -21.27 -12.02
CA VAL A 38 -9.45 -21.53 -10.97
C VAL A 38 -8.78 -21.69 -9.61
N VAL A 39 -7.68 -22.44 -9.53
CA VAL A 39 -6.94 -22.61 -8.28
C VAL A 39 -6.40 -21.26 -7.78
N GLY A 40 -5.81 -20.45 -8.66
CA GLY A 40 -5.34 -19.11 -8.34
C GLY A 40 -6.47 -18.20 -7.86
N PHE A 41 -7.63 -18.23 -8.52
CA PHE A 41 -8.81 -17.48 -8.10
C PHE A 41 -9.31 -17.92 -6.72
N CYS A 42 -9.41 -19.23 -6.47
CA CYS A 42 -9.80 -19.75 -5.16
C CYS A 42 -8.80 -19.36 -4.06
N VAL A 43 -7.49 -19.47 -4.32
CA VAL A 43 -6.46 -19.06 -3.36
C VAL A 43 -6.53 -17.56 -3.09
N MET A 44 -6.72 -16.74 -4.13
CA MET A 44 -6.92 -15.30 -3.96
C MET A 44 -8.16 -15.01 -3.13
N GLN A 45 -9.29 -15.66 -3.38
CA GLN A 45 -10.51 -15.46 -2.60
C GLN A 45 -10.33 -15.87 -1.14
N LEU A 46 -9.68 -17.00 -0.87
CA LEU A 46 -9.44 -17.48 0.49
C LEU A 46 -8.40 -16.63 1.24
N THR A 47 -7.42 -16.08 0.54
CA THR A 47 -6.33 -15.29 1.14
C THR A 47 -6.64 -13.78 1.13
N ASN A 48 -7.71 -13.34 0.47
CA ASN A 48 -8.07 -11.94 0.41
C ASN A 48 -8.53 -11.45 1.79
N SER A 49 -7.65 -10.76 2.49
CA SER A 49 -7.91 -10.12 3.78
C SER A 49 -8.81 -8.89 3.69
N ARG A 50 -9.34 -8.54 2.50
CA ARG A 50 -10.38 -7.50 2.33
C ARG A 50 -11.76 -7.99 2.76
N SER A 51 -11.87 -8.54 3.98
CA SER A 51 -13.18 -8.67 4.58
C SER A 51 -13.50 -7.36 5.32
N PRO A 52 -14.69 -6.77 5.11
CA PRO A 52 -15.13 -5.61 5.89
C PRO A 52 -15.17 -5.94 7.40
N GLU A 53 -15.26 -7.23 7.73
CA GLU A 53 -15.19 -7.74 9.09
C GLU A 53 -13.79 -7.64 9.72
N LEU A 54 -12.71 -7.88 8.97
CA LEU A 54 -11.33 -7.67 9.45
C LEU A 54 -11.05 -6.19 9.64
N GLU A 55 -11.49 -5.33 8.71
CA GLU A 55 -11.40 -3.88 8.90
C GLU A 55 -12.19 -3.41 10.13
N ALA A 56 -13.38 -3.95 10.36
CA ALA A 56 -14.18 -3.65 11.55
C ALA A 56 -13.48 -4.11 12.83
N LYS A 57 -12.91 -5.33 12.86
CA LYS A 57 -12.13 -5.84 14.00
C LYS A 57 -10.85 -5.06 14.26
N LEU A 58 -10.15 -4.61 13.21
CA LEU A 58 -8.98 -3.75 13.33
C LEU A 58 -9.36 -2.35 13.85
N ARG A 59 -10.52 -1.80 13.42
CA ARG A 59 -11.08 -0.56 13.97
C ARG A 59 -11.56 -0.71 15.42
N GLN A 60 -12.06 -1.89 15.80
CA GLN A 60 -12.49 -2.18 17.16
C GLN A 60 -11.31 -2.23 18.14
N ASN A 61 -10.15 -2.74 17.69
CA ASN A 61 -8.92 -2.78 18.49
C ASN A 61 -8.04 -1.53 18.32
N ALA A 62 -8.47 -0.57 17.50
CA ALA A 62 -7.74 0.68 17.34
C ALA A 62 -7.85 1.50 18.63
N ARG A 63 -6.70 1.84 19.21
CA ARG A 63 -6.64 2.80 20.32
C ARG A 63 -7.30 4.13 19.90
N PRO A 64 -7.99 4.83 20.81
CA PRO A 64 -8.63 6.11 20.50
C PRO A 64 -7.64 7.13 19.87
N ASP A 65 -6.37 7.08 20.27
CA ASP A 65 -5.30 7.91 19.70
C ASP A 65 -5.05 7.64 18.21
N SER A 66 -5.10 6.38 17.76
CA SER A 66 -4.85 6.05 16.35
C SER A 66 -6.01 6.47 15.45
N LEU A 67 -7.25 6.42 15.96
CA LEU A 67 -8.43 6.94 15.27
C LEU A 67 -8.36 8.46 15.13
N MET A 68 -7.93 9.16 16.18
CA MET A 68 -7.74 10.62 16.16
C MET A 68 -6.63 11.02 15.19
N MET A 69 -5.49 10.31 15.18
CA MET A 69 -4.40 10.57 14.24
C MET A 69 -4.80 10.29 12.79
N GLY A 70 -5.57 9.23 12.54
CA GLY A 70 -6.11 8.95 11.20
C GLY A 70 -7.02 10.06 10.69
N LYS A 71 -7.87 10.62 11.56
CA LYS A 71 -8.75 11.75 11.23
C LYS A 71 -7.94 13.01 10.93
N VAL A 72 -6.98 13.36 11.79
CA VAL A 72 -6.11 14.53 11.62
C VAL A 72 -5.29 14.41 10.33
N ASN A 73 -4.70 13.24 10.04
CA ASN A 73 -3.94 13.03 8.81
C ASN A 73 -4.81 13.17 7.55
N LYS A 74 -6.05 12.69 7.59
CA LYS A 74 -6.99 12.85 6.48
C LYS A 74 -7.36 14.31 6.24
N GLU A 75 -7.62 15.07 7.30
CA GLU A 75 -7.90 16.51 7.21
C GLU A 75 -6.69 17.29 6.67
N ARG A 76 -5.48 16.99 7.16
CA ARG A 76 -4.23 17.58 6.67
C ARG A 76 -3.99 17.28 5.19
N LEU A 77 -4.20 16.04 4.76
CA LEU A 77 -4.01 15.65 3.37
C LEU A 77 -5.01 16.38 2.45
N GLY A 78 -6.27 16.54 2.88
CA GLY A 78 -7.26 17.33 2.14
C GLY A 78 -6.86 18.80 1.99
N GLU A 79 -6.30 19.40 3.04
CA GLU A 79 -5.77 20.76 3.03
C GLU A 79 -4.60 20.89 2.04
N PHE A 80 -3.59 20.01 2.14
CA PHE A 80 -2.46 19.97 1.21
C PHE A 80 -2.89 19.80 -0.26
N LEU A 81 -3.84 18.89 -0.53
CA LEU A 81 -4.34 18.68 -1.89
C LEU A 81 -5.12 19.90 -2.40
N GLY A 82 -5.87 20.58 -1.54
CA GLY A 82 -6.56 21.83 -1.86
C GLY A 82 -5.60 22.97 -2.19
N GLU A 83 -4.49 23.09 -1.46
CA GLU A 83 -3.43 24.08 -1.72
C GLU A 83 -2.71 23.80 -3.04
N LEU A 84 -2.39 22.53 -3.32
CA LEU A 84 -1.82 22.12 -4.61
C LEU A 84 -2.76 22.44 -5.77
N GLN A 85 -4.06 22.22 -5.60
CA GLN A 85 -5.07 22.57 -6.61
C GLN A 85 -5.15 24.08 -6.86
N ARG A 86 -5.00 24.89 -5.80
CA ARG A 86 -4.99 26.36 -5.86
C ARG A 86 -3.65 26.96 -6.32
N LYS A 87 -2.61 26.12 -6.50
CA LYS A 87 -1.23 26.53 -6.85
C LYS A 87 -0.66 27.59 -5.89
N GLU A 88 -1.02 27.50 -4.62
CA GLU A 88 -0.54 28.42 -3.60
C GLU A 88 0.92 28.08 -3.22
N ASP A 89 1.76 29.08 -2.98
CA ASP A 89 3.14 28.84 -2.57
C ASP A 89 3.18 28.26 -1.15
N THR A 90 3.74 27.05 -1.02
CA THR A 90 3.82 26.26 0.21
C THR A 90 5.20 26.30 0.84
N ASN A 91 6.14 27.06 0.27
CA ASN A 91 7.55 27.13 0.71
C ASN A 91 7.69 27.55 2.19
N ASP A 92 6.80 28.41 2.67
CA ASP A 92 6.78 28.87 4.06
C ASP A 92 6.71 27.71 5.07
N ARG A 93 5.96 26.65 4.76
CA ARG A 93 5.85 25.46 5.63
C ARG A 93 7.14 24.66 5.67
N TYR A 94 7.87 24.59 4.55
CA TYR A 94 9.15 23.90 4.50
C TYR A 94 10.22 24.67 5.28
N VAL A 95 10.19 26.01 5.21
CA VAL A 95 11.08 26.86 6.02
C VAL A 95 10.81 26.70 7.52
N ALA A 96 9.54 26.68 7.93
CA ALA A 96 9.17 26.40 9.32
C ALA A 96 9.56 24.99 9.78
N ALA A 97 9.40 23.97 8.92
CA ALA A 97 9.81 22.61 9.25
C ALA A 97 11.34 22.49 9.44
N LEU A 98 12.12 23.18 8.59
CA LEU A 98 13.57 23.28 8.72
C LEU A 98 13.99 24.01 10.01
N ARG A 99 13.17 24.93 10.51
CA ARG A 99 13.33 25.61 11.80
C ARG A 99 12.79 24.80 12.99
N GLY A 100 12.21 23.63 12.77
CA GLY A 100 11.65 22.78 13.83
C GLY A 100 10.26 23.19 14.31
N GLU A 101 9.57 24.11 13.62
CA GLU A 101 8.35 24.79 14.09
C GLU A 101 7.04 24.01 13.82
N THR A 102 7.09 22.81 13.22
CA THR A 102 5.90 22.12 12.66
C THR A 102 5.39 20.90 13.43
N LEU A 103 5.90 20.57 14.62
CA LEU A 103 5.48 19.36 15.34
C LEU A 103 4.21 19.57 16.20
N THR A 104 3.03 19.59 15.56
CA THR A 104 1.64 19.40 16.13
C THR A 104 1.12 20.48 17.12
N ARG A 105 -0.13 20.97 17.16
CA ARG A 105 -1.45 20.61 16.59
C ARG A 105 -2.38 21.84 16.59
N ASN A 106 -2.78 22.33 15.42
CA ASN A 106 -4.07 23.00 15.17
C ASN A 106 -4.45 22.82 13.70
N PRO A 107 -5.57 22.16 13.36
CA PRO A 107 -6.13 22.25 12.01
C PRO A 107 -6.51 23.72 11.75
N TYR A 108 -6.31 24.22 10.53
CA TYR A 108 -6.56 25.61 10.11
C TYR A 108 -5.54 26.69 10.50
N VAL A 109 -4.42 26.34 11.14
CA VAL A 109 -3.35 27.31 11.46
C VAL A 109 -2.12 27.03 10.60
N ARG A 110 -1.74 27.99 9.73
CA ARG A 110 -0.65 27.88 8.74
C ARG A 110 0.74 27.79 9.40
N MET A 111 0.94 28.48 10.52
CA MET A 111 2.18 28.51 11.33
C MET A 111 1.81 28.60 12.81
N GLN A 112 2.43 27.82 13.70
CA GLN A 112 2.26 28.01 15.13
C GLN A 112 3.10 29.20 15.60
N PRO A 113 2.55 30.11 16.42
CA PRO A 113 3.38 31.13 17.06
C PRO A 113 4.36 30.48 18.03
N VAL A 114 5.61 30.94 17.98
CA VAL A 114 6.70 30.52 18.86
C VAL A 114 6.32 30.80 20.32
N PRO A 115 6.44 29.84 21.25
CA PRO A 115 6.39 30.17 22.68
C PRO A 115 7.54 31.12 22.99
N GLU A 116 7.21 32.31 23.50
CA GLU A 116 8.13 33.43 23.80
C GLU A 116 9.40 33.02 24.60
N GLN A 117 9.34 31.89 25.30
CA GLN A 117 10.42 31.38 26.14
C GLN A 117 11.60 30.80 25.33
N SER A 118 11.36 30.22 24.15
CA SER A 118 12.43 29.62 23.33
C SER A 118 13.24 30.68 22.56
N ALA A 119 12.63 31.82 22.23
CA ALA A 119 13.33 32.91 21.54
C ALA A 119 14.33 33.64 22.46
N ALA A 120 14.06 33.67 23.77
CA ALA A 120 14.92 34.35 24.75
C ALA A 120 16.19 33.55 25.11
N GLU A 121 16.17 32.22 24.98
CA GLU A 121 17.35 31.38 25.25
C GLU A 121 18.35 31.39 24.11
N VAL A 122 17.90 31.41 22.84
CA VAL A 122 18.80 31.46 21.67
C VAL A 122 19.57 32.78 21.59
N SER A 123 19.00 33.88 22.07
CA SER A 123 19.69 35.17 22.14
C SER A 123 20.75 35.28 23.24
N LYS A 124 20.80 34.35 24.22
CA LYS A 124 21.75 34.40 25.35
C LYS A 124 22.97 33.50 25.18
N GLU A 125 22.96 32.58 24.21
CA GLU A 125 24.11 31.73 23.88
C GLU A 125 25.01 32.32 22.77
N GLN A 126 24.67 33.49 22.23
CA GLN A 126 25.43 34.18 21.18
C GLN A 126 26.08 35.50 21.63
N GLU A 127 26.15 35.78 22.93
CA GLU A 127 26.93 36.89 23.51
C GLU A 127 28.16 36.40 24.28
#